data_AF-A0A9E4BE62-F1
#
_entry.id   AF-A0A9E4BE62-F1
#
_cell.length_a   1.000
_cell.length_b   1.000
_cell.length_c   1.000
_cell.angle_alpha   90.00
_cell.angle_beta   90.00
_cell.angle_gamma   90.00
#
_symmetry.space_group_name_H-M   'P 1'
#
loop_
_entity.id
_entity.type
_entity.pdbx_description
1 polymer ?
#
loop_
_entity_poly.entity_id
_entity_poly.type
_entity_poly.pdbx_seq_one_letter_code
_entity_poly.pdbx_strand_id
1 'polypeptide(L)'
;MGRVVLLLTIFLLAGGSVHAQVPPIFAPGTELHDIYCRACAHFFPDVLPVDSEFRLDRAICGTSAIRGLTANWDRLPSAAKEAFAFLQQRPILSHSILSSGGHFKIHYNTTGTHAVAPTDTDANGVPDYVDETARVFESVWDLEINQLGYNPPLSDGDGVYDVYIKNLAIQQAYGFTYPIAYTELTTPSYMEIDNNFTDNIYPVNSRGLNGLRVTAAHEFFHAIQFGYYADFGAAWWQELTATWMEDVAYPEVNDFYQYISCPSNFSCIYDDPEASLDKFSGSLHPFGAAIFAHHVEQVYGVDVIKSVWELLKRRDPSRYSLSLIDDGMPLGGFSQVMPRFAAWNYLTDMRTRPGYYVEARDLPSIKYANIFLGTGGSFEGVETVDHLGTTYLRVSTSSIAGGLRGAFSLDDRGQWTLLVMLISPSGIELLYPRGTTVVIPRANRFDEVVFIVMETSLSGERRRVDYTFSTGGSTATDLVCDVDSDGRVAFSDFLRFADGFKLLHTDNNYDPKLDFNGDGPVDFRDFLIFVSHFGESR
;
A
#
# COMPACT_ATOMS: atom_id res chain seq x y z
N MET A 1 -47.99 2.73 1.07
CA MET A 1 -47.40 2.61 2.41
C MET A 1 -47.84 1.38 3.23
N GLY A 2 -48.86 0.59 2.83
CA GLY A 2 -49.35 -0.53 3.67
C GLY A 2 -48.91 -1.96 3.29
N ARG A 3 -48.05 -2.18 2.28
CA ARG A 3 -47.66 -3.54 1.82
C ARG A 3 -46.16 -3.85 1.90
N VAL A 4 -45.30 -2.85 2.08
CA VAL A 4 -43.84 -3.03 2.17
C VAL A 4 -43.39 -3.33 3.61
N VAL A 5 -44.11 -2.81 4.62
CA VAL A 5 -43.79 -3.02 6.04
C VAL A 5 -44.10 -4.44 6.51
N LEU A 6 -45.05 -5.14 5.87
CA LEU A 6 -45.44 -6.49 6.29
C LEU A 6 -44.46 -7.59 5.84
N LEU A 7 -43.66 -7.34 4.79
CA LEU A 7 -42.62 -8.28 4.36
C LEU A 7 -41.36 -8.20 5.22
N LEU A 8 -40.93 -7.01 5.66
CA LEU A 8 -39.76 -6.91 6.57
C LEU A 8 -40.04 -7.46 7.98
N THR A 9 -41.28 -7.37 8.47
CA THR A 9 -41.58 -7.77 9.87
C THR A 9 -41.72 -9.30 10.04
N ILE A 10 -41.97 -10.05 8.95
CA ILE A 10 -42.03 -11.53 9.00
C ILE A 10 -40.63 -12.16 8.84
N PHE A 11 -39.65 -11.44 8.29
CA PHE A 11 -38.29 -11.97 8.06
C PHE A 11 -37.39 -12.02 9.31
N LEU A 12 -37.73 -11.31 10.39
CA LEU A 12 -36.92 -11.25 11.62
C LEU A 12 -37.39 -12.20 12.74
N LEU A 13 -38.54 -12.87 12.59
CA LEU A 13 -39.16 -13.66 13.68
C LEU A 13 -39.30 -15.18 13.40
N ALA A 14 -38.85 -15.66 12.25
CA ALA A 14 -38.76 -17.09 11.98
C ALA A 14 -37.29 -17.40 11.67
N GLY A 15 -36.66 -18.25 12.49
CA GLY A 15 -35.30 -18.77 12.28
C GLY A 15 -35.17 -19.65 11.02
N GLY A 16 -35.52 -19.11 9.86
CA GLY A 16 -35.37 -19.71 8.55
C GLY A 16 -34.14 -19.13 7.87
N SER A 17 -33.22 -20.01 7.49
CA SER A 17 -32.09 -19.73 6.60
C SER A 17 -32.57 -19.00 5.35
N VAL A 18 -32.21 -17.72 5.20
CA VAL A 18 -32.41 -16.96 3.97
C VAL A 18 -31.34 -17.41 2.97
N HIS A 19 -31.49 -18.61 2.41
CA HIS A 19 -30.75 -19.03 1.22
C HIS A 19 -31.58 -18.72 -0.03
N ALA A 20 -31.94 -17.45 -0.21
CA ALA A 20 -32.21 -16.95 -1.55
C ALA A 20 -30.83 -16.77 -2.19
N GLN A 21 -30.40 -17.75 -2.98
CA GLN A 21 -29.21 -17.65 -3.83
C GLN A 21 -29.32 -16.35 -4.62
N VAL A 22 -28.54 -15.31 -4.28
CA VAL A 22 -28.40 -14.16 -5.16
C VAL A 22 -27.51 -14.66 -6.31
N PRO A 23 -28.04 -14.87 -7.52
CA PRO A 23 -27.21 -15.36 -8.62
C PRO A 23 -26.10 -14.36 -8.88
N PRO A 24 -24.90 -14.77 -9.31
CA PRO A 24 -23.92 -13.82 -9.83
C PRO A 24 -24.57 -13.10 -11.02
N ILE A 25 -24.98 -11.84 -10.80
CA ILE A 25 -25.71 -11.05 -11.80
C ILE A 25 -24.75 -10.54 -12.88
N PHE A 26 -23.44 -10.59 -12.60
CA PHE A 26 -22.38 -10.12 -13.47
C PHE A 26 -21.55 -11.27 -14.02
N ALA A 27 -21.12 -11.13 -15.27
CA ALA A 27 -20.15 -12.06 -15.87
C ALA A 27 -18.84 -12.02 -15.07
N PRO A 28 -18.26 -13.19 -14.71
CA PRO A 28 -16.96 -13.27 -14.04
C PRO A 28 -15.87 -12.49 -14.78
N GLY A 29 -14.97 -11.85 -14.04
CA GLY A 29 -13.85 -11.06 -14.59
C GLY A 29 -14.23 -9.68 -15.11
N THR A 30 -15.39 -9.14 -14.72
CA THR A 30 -15.76 -7.75 -14.99
C THR A 30 -15.59 -6.91 -13.72
N GLU A 31 -15.22 -5.63 -13.86
CA GLU A 31 -15.08 -4.69 -12.74
C GLU A 31 -16.29 -4.72 -11.78
N LEU A 32 -17.51 -4.71 -12.31
CA LEU A 32 -18.74 -4.75 -11.50
C LEU A 32 -18.95 -6.10 -10.80
N HIS A 33 -18.48 -7.21 -11.40
CA HIS A 33 -18.48 -8.51 -10.74
C HIS A 33 -17.57 -8.47 -9.51
N ASP A 34 -16.34 -7.98 -9.64
CA ASP A 34 -15.37 -7.92 -8.55
C ASP A 34 -15.86 -7.01 -7.41
N ILE A 35 -16.40 -5.84 -7.76
CA ILE A 35 -17.01 -4.90 -6.80
C ILE A 35 -18.14 -5.59 -6.03
N TYR A 36 -19.04 -6.28 -6.74
CA TYR A 36 -20.16 -6.97 -6.12
C TYR A 36 -19.69 -8.11 -5.22
N CYS A 37 -18.71 -8.91 -5.67
CA CYS A 37 -18.18 -10.04 -4.90
C CYS A 37 -17.46 -9.59 -3.63
N ARG A 38 -16.73 -8.47 -3.65
CA ARG A 38 -16.14 -7.86 -2.44
C ARG A 38 -17.20 -7.41 -1.43
N ALA A 39 -18.27 -6.76 -1.88
CA ALA A 39 -19.37 -6.41 -1.00
C ALA A 39 -20.04 -7.68 -0.41
N CYS A 40 -20.20 -8.73 -1.23
CA CYS A 40 -20.70 -10.01 -0.74
C CYS A 40 -19.76 -10.67 0.27
N ALA A 41 -18.45 -10.52 0.14
CA ALA A 41 -17.49 -11.12 1.07
C ALA A 41 -17.72 -10.67 2.53
N HIS A 42 -18.10 -9.41 2.73
CA HIS A 42 -18.43 -8.87 4.05
C HIS A 42 -19.88 -9.13 4.47
N PHE A 43 -20.84 -8.90 3.57
CA PHE A 43 -22.26 -8.86 3.96
C PHE A 43 -23.04 -10.14 3.66
N PHE A 44 -22.58 -10.95 2.70
CA PHE A 44 -23.24 -12.16 2.21
C PHE A 44 -22.23 -13.29 1.86
N PRO A 45 -21.27 -13.64 2.73
CA PRO A 45 -20.15 -14.53 2.36
C PRO A 45 -20.60 -15.92 1.86
N ASP A 46 -21.76 -16.40 2.32
CA ASP A 46 -22.34 -17.68 1.92
C ASP A 46 -22.76 -17.75 0.45
N VAL A 47 -22.90 -16.61 -0.24
CA VAL A 47 -23.22 -16.58 -1.68
C VAL A 47 -21.99 -16.80 -2.55
N LEU A 48 -20.78 -16.63 -1.99
CA LEU A 48 -19.53 -16.84 -2.69
C LEU A 48 -19.14 -18.33 -2.66
N PRO A 49 -18.61 -18.89 -3.77
CA PRO A 49 -18.01 -20.23 -3.78
C PRO A 49 -16.95 -20.38 -2.68
N VAL A 50 -16.78 -21.61 -2.16
CA VAL A 50 -15.82 -21.90 -1.06
C VAL A 50 -14.38 -21.58 -1.42
N ASP A 51 -14.05 -21.70 -2.69
CA ASP A 51 -12.75 -21.46 -3.32
C ASP A 51 -12.65 -20.08 -3.99
N SER A 52 -13.61 -19.19 -3.75
CA SER A 52 -13.58 -17.84 -4.32
C SER A 52 -12.42 -17.02 -3.77
N GLU A 53 -11.69 -16.34 -4.66
CA GLU A 53 -10.62 -15.37 -4.31
C GLU A 53 -11.12 -14.18 -3.49
N PHE A 54 -12.43 -13.93 -3.46
CA PHE A 54 -13.04 -12.86 -2.68
C PHE A 54 -13.37 -13.27 -1.24
N ARG A 55 -13.28 -14.56 -0.89
CA ARG A 55 -13.55 -14.99 0.49
C ARG A 55 -12.44 -14.51 1.42
N LEU A 56 -12.85 -13.86 2.50
CA LEU A 56 -11.96 -13.36 3.53
C LEU A 56 -11.59 -14.48 4.51
N ASP A 57 -10.31 -14.57 4.83
CA ASP A 57 -9.76 -15.48 5.85
C ASP A 57 -9.36 -14.74 7.14
N ARG A 58 -9.45 -13.40 7.13
CA ARG A 58 -9.07 -12.49 8.22
C ARG A 58 -9.87 -11.19 8.14
N ALA A 59 -9.81 -10.40 9.20
CA ALA A 59 -10.33 -9.05 9.21
C ALA A 59 -9.55 -8.12 8.26
N ILE A 60 -10.27 -7.33 7.47
CA ILE A 60 -9.71 -6.22 6.67
C ILE A 60 -10.61 -4.98 6.81
N CYS A 61 -10.15 -3.82 6.32
CA CYS A 61 -11.03 -2.68 6.08
C CYS A 61 -12.13 -3.05 5.09
N GLY A 62 -13.38 -2.71 5.40
CA GLY A 62 -14.51 -2.93 4.50
C GLY A 62 -14.92 -1.71 3.67
N THR A 63 -14.25 -0.57 3.84
CA THR A 63 -14.61 0.72 3.24
C THR A 63 -14.57 0.69 1.72
N SER A 64 -13.51 0.19 1.11
CA SER A 64 -13.45 0.08 -0.35
C SER A 64 -14.53 -0.82 -0.95
N ALA A 65 -15.01 -1.85 -0.25
CA ALA A 65 -16.13 -2.67 -0.72
C ALA A 65 -17.43 -1.86 -0.80
N ILE A 66 -17.70 -1.03 0.22
CA ILE A 66 -18.83 -0.09 0.20
C ILE A 66 -18.62 0.98 -0.87
N ARG A 67 -17.41 1.56 -0.95
CA ARG A 67 -17.10 2.63 -1.89
C ARG A 67 -17.26 2.18 -3.33
N GLY A 68 -16.72 1.01 -3.68
CA GLY A 68 -16.87 0.42 -5.02
C GLY A 68 -18.33 0.22 -5.39
N LEU A 69 -19.13 -0.31 -4.46
CA LEU A 69 -20.55 -0.56 -4.70
C LEU A 69 -21.34 0.76 -4.85
N THR A 70 -21.09 1.74 -3.98
CA THR A 70 -21.79 3.03 -3.97
C THR A 70 -21.39 3.92 -5.14
N ALA A 71 -20.10 3.99 -5.50
CA ALA A 71 -19.62 4.71 -6.68
C ALA A 71 -20.24 4.18 -7.98
N ASN A 72 -20.59 2.89 -8.00
CA ASN A 72 -21.18 2.22 -9.14
C ASN A 72 -22.68 1.96 -8.99
N TRP A 73 -23.34 2.60 -8.00
CA TRP A 73 -24.72 2.28 -7.63
C TRP A 73 -25.65 2.29 -8.82
N ASP A 74 -25.58 3.30 -9.68
CA ASP A 74 -26.47 3.42 -10.84
C ASP A 74 -26.28 2.32 -11.90
N ARG A 75 -25.06 1.76 -12.00
CA ARG A 75 -24.72 0.64 -12.90
C ARG A 75 -25.18 -0.72 -12.36
N LEU A 76 -25.55 -0.81 -11.08
CA LEU A 76 -25.98 -2.06 -10.47
C LEU A 76 -27.38 -2.50 -10.94
N PRO A 77 -27.60 -3.80 -11.18
CA PRO A 77 -28.92 -4.40 -11.39
C PRO A 77 -29.84 -4.19 -10.18
N SER A 78 -31.16 -4.16 -10.41
CA SER A 78 -32.15 -3.93 -9.35
C SER A 78 -32.04 -4.91 -8.18
N ALA A 79 -31.77 -6.20 -8.44
CA ALA A 79 -31.62 -7.18 -7.36
C ALA A 79 -30.39 -6.90 -6.46
N ALA A 80 -29.29 -6.39 -7.02
CA ALA A 80 -28.14 -5.96 -6.21
C ALA A 80 -28.48 -4.70 -5.40
N LYS A 81 -29.15 -3.71 -6.01
CA LYS A 81 -29.62 -2.50 -5.31
C LYS A 81 -30.55 -2.85 -4.15
N GLU A 82 -31.46 -3.81 -4.34
CA GLU A 82 -32.37 -4.30 -3.31
C GLU A 82 -31.62 -5.01 -2.18
N ALA A 83 -30.65 -5.89 -2.50
CA ALA A 83 -29.86 -6.60 -1.51
C ALA A 83 -29.02 -5.66 -0.62
N PHE A 84 -28.49 -4.58 -1.20
CA PHE A 84 -27.64 -3.61 -0.51
C PHE A 84 -28.34 -2.29 -0.13
N ALA A 85 -29.67 -2.24 -0.19
CA ALA A 85 -30.44 -1.02 0.13
C ALA A 85 -30.21 -0.52 1.56
N PHE A 86 -29.79 -1.39 2.48
CA PHE A 86 -29.46 -1.04 3.85
C PHE A 86 -28.30 -0.05 3.97
N LEU A 87 -27.39 0.02 2.99
CA LEU A 87 -26.27 0.97 2.99
C LEU A 87 -26.75 2.44 3.00
N GLN A 88 -27.96 2.70 2.53
CA GLN A 88 -28.55 4.05 2.47
C GLN A 88 -29.10 4.52 3.83
N GLN A 89 -29.05 3.67 4.85
CA GLN A 89 -29.61 3.95 6.17
C GLN A 89 -28.51 3.90 7.21
N ARG A 90 -28.45 4.95 8.04
CA ARG A 90 -27.59 4.95 9.22
C ARG A 90 -28.09 3.91 10.24
N PRO A 91 -27.19 3.27 11.00
CA PRO A 91 -27.60 2.43 12.12
C PRO A 91 -28.41 3.22 13.15
N ILE A 92 -29.33 2.52 13.84
CA ILE A 92 -30.08 3.08 14.96
C ILE A 92 -29.68 2.30 16.20
N LEU A 93 -28.93 2.94 17.09
CA LEU A 93 -28.47 2.37 18.37
C LEU A 93 -29.14 3.10 19.55
N SER A 94 -29.15 2.47 20.72
CA SER A 94 -29.99 2.88 21.85
C SER A 94 -29.41 4.04 22.66
N HIS A 95 -28.10 4.27 22.55
CA HIS A 95 -27.37 5.27 23.31
C HIS A 95 -26.38 6.01 22.42
N SER A 96 -26.05 7.24 22.81
CA SER A 96 -24.95 7.99 22.22
C SER A 96 -24.32 8.95 23.22
N ILE A 97 -23.01 9.19 23.10
CA ILE A 97 -22.30 10.27 23.79
C ILE A 97 -21.65 11.22 22.78
N LEU A 98 -21.40 12.46 23.22
CA LEU A 98 -20.52 13.40 22.51
C LEU A 98 -19.13 13.29 23.13
N SER A 99 -18.10 13.17 22.30
CA SER A 99 -16.71 13.16 22.74
C SER A 99 -16.32 14.50 23.39
N SER A 100 -15.29 14.48 24.23
CA SER A 100 -14.91 15.66 25.03
C SER A 100 -14.45 16.88 24.21
N GLY A 101 -13.87 16.65 23.02
CA GLY A 101 -13.49 17.71 22.09
C GLY A 101 -14.66 18.20 21.23
N GLY A 102 -15.81 17.51 21.28
CA GLY A 102 -17.01 17.87 20.53
C GLY A 102 -16.95 17.50 19.06
N HIS A 103 -15.93 16.75 18.61
CA HIS A 103 -15.78 16.37 17.20
C HIS A 103 -16.56 15.11 16.83
N PHE A 104 -16.81 14.20 17.78
CA PHE A 104 -17.39 12.88 17.51
C PHE A 104 -18.62 12.58 18.34
N LYS A 105 -19.58 11.93 17.70
CA LYS A 105 -20.73 11.33 18.37
C LYS A 105 -20.65 9.82 18.30
N ILE A 106 -20.49 9.18 19.45
CA ILE A 106 -20.30 7.74 19.57
C ILE A 106 -21.63 7.09 19.89
N HIS A 107 -22.15 6.26 18.98
CA HIS A 107 -23.40 5.53 19.13
C HIS A 107 -23.14 4.09 19.53
N TYR A 108 -23.91 3.55 20.48
CA TYR A 108 -23.68 2.20 21.01
C TYR A 108 -24.95 1.56 21.58
N ASN A 109 -24.89 0.24 21.76
CA ASN A 109 -25.88 -0.53 22.50
C ASN A 109 -25.23 -1.14 23.75
N THR A 110 -26.04 -1.38 24.79
CA THR A 110 -25.64 -2.11 26.02
C THR A 110 -26.29 -3.49 26.10
N THR A 111 -27.13 -3.83 25.12
CA THR A 111 -27.84 -5.11 25.01
C THR A 111 -27.91 -5.59 23.56
N GLY A 112 -28.15 -6.88 23.35
CA GLY A 112 -28.23 -7.48 22.02
C GLY A 112 -26.86 -7.80 21.41
N THR A 113 -26.85 -8.14 20.12
CA THR A 113 -25.67 -8.64 19.39
C THR A 113 -24.57 -7.60 19.22
N HIS A 114 -24.93 -6.31 19.22
CA HIS A 114 -24.01 -5.18 19.03
C HIS A 114 -23.63 -4.51 20.35
N ALA A 115 -23.88 -5.16 21.49
CA ALA A 115 -23.62 -4.56 22.80
C ALA A 115 -22.12 -4.43 23.07
N VAL A 116 -21.70 -3.29 23.62
CA VAL A 116 -20.40 -3.17 24.29
C VAL A 116 -20.46 -3.86 25.66
N ALA A 117 -19.29 -4.19 26.23
CA ALA A 117 -19.23 -4.68 27.60
C ALA A 117 -19.83 -3.64 28.57
N PRO A 118 -20.68 -4.02 29.54
CA PRO A 118 -21.36 -3.06 30.41
C PRO A 118 -20.47 -2.53 31.56
N THR A 119 -19.17 -2.85 31.55
CA THR A 119 -18.23 -2.38 32.56
C THR A 119 -18.14 -0.85 32.49
N ASP A 120 -18.35 -0.21 33.63
CA ASP A 120 -18.25 1.23 33.86
C ASP A 120 -17.52 1.39 35.20
N THR A 121 -16.21 1.55 35.13
CA THR A 121 -15.33 1.51 36.31
C THR A 121 -15.35 2.82 37.09
N ASP A 122 -15.56 3.95 36.41
CA ASP A 122 -15.62 5.28 37.02
C ASP A 122 -17.05 5.68 37.46
N ALA A 123 -18.05 4.85 37.14
CA ALA A 123 -19.46 5.01 37.46
C ALA A 123 -20.08 6.29 36.87
N ASN A 124 -19.61 6.71 35.69
CA ASN A 124 -20.11 7.90 34.99
C ASN A 124 -21.40 7.62 34.17
N GLY A 125 -21.83 6.35 34.07
CA GLY A 125 -23.01 5.91 33.32
C GLY A 125 -22.74 5.56 31.85
N VAL A 126 -21.48 5.58 31.42
CA VAL A 126 -20.98 5.25 30.09
C VAL A 126 -20.04 4.05 30.24
N PRO A 127 -20.16 3.02 29.38
CA PRO A 127 -19.23 1.90 29.46
C PRO A 127 -17.78 2.30 29.12
N ASP A 128 -16.80 1.73 29.82
CA ASP A 128 -15.37 2.05 29.70
C ASP A 128 -14.87 2.01 28.24
N TYR A 129 -15.36 1.04 27.45
CA TYR A 129 -15.00 0.91 26.03
C TYR A 129 -15.49 2.09 25.17
N VAL A 130 -16.65 2.65 25.51
CA VAL A 130 -17.22 3.82 24.81
C VAL A 130 -16.44 5.08 25.16
N ASP A 131 -16.04 5.25 26.42
CA ASP A 131 -15.16 6.34 26.83
C ASP A 131 -13.77 6.23 26.17
N GLU A 132 -13.22 5.03 26.08
CA GLU A 132 -11.97 4.78 25.36
C GLU A 132 -12.11 5.09 23.87
N THR A 133 -13.21 4.66 23.24
CA THR A 133 -13.50 4.97 21.84
C THR A 133 -13.51 6.47 21.61
N ALA A 134 -14.27 7.23 22.41
CA ALA A 134 -14.32 8.69 22.30
C ALA A 134 -12.94 9.33 22.47
N ARG A 135 -12.11 8.82 23.40
CA ARG A 135 -10.76 9.35 23.64
C ARG A 135 -9.79 9.06 22.50
N VAL A 136 -9.84 7.84 21.96
CA VAL A 136 -9.01 7.43 20.81
C VAL A 136 -9.34 8.29 19.59
N PHE A 137 -10.62 8.51 19.28
CA PHE A 137 -11.00 9.37 18.15
C PHE A 137 -10.57 10.82 18.32
N GLU A 138 -10.64 11.39 19.53
CA GLU A 138 -10.09 12.73 19.78
C GLU A 138 -8.56 12.78 19.62
N SER A 139 -7.85 11.71 20.00
CA SER A 139 -6.40 11.59 19.76
C SER A 139 -6.07 11.52 18.27
N VAL A 140 -6.85 10.75 17.51
CA VAL A 140 -6.71 10.61 16.06
C VAL A 140 -7.04 11.92 15.34
N TRP A 141 -8.07 12.65 15.77
CA TRP A 141 -8.37 13.98 15.26
C TRP A 141 -7.20 14.94 15.47
N ASP A 142 -6.62 14.97 16.69
CA ASP A 142 -5.47 15.82 16.96
C ASP A 142 -4.29 15.50 16.07
N LEU A 143 -3.96 14.21 15.89
CA LEU A 143 -2.90 13.78 15.00
C LEU A 143 -3.18 14.19 13.54
N GLU A 144 -4.28 13.70 12.95
CA GLU A 144 -4.52 13.83 11.52
C GLU A 144 -4.83 15.27 11.10
N ILE A 145 -5.59 16.01 11.91
CA ILE A 145 -6.04 17.36 11.54
C ILE A 145 -5.12 18.44 12.13
N ASN A 146 -4.76 18.37 13.41
CA ASN A 146 -3.99 19.46 14.03
C ASN A 146 -2.47 19.32 13.79
N GLN A 147 -1.93 18.10 13.88
CA GLN A 147 -0.48 17.87 13.74
C GLN A 147 -0.06 17.67 12.27
N LEU A 148 -0.74 16.78 11.53
CA LEU A 148 -0.47 16.52 10.10
C LEU A 148 -1.16 17.55 9.18
N GLY A 149 -2.16 18.26 9.68
CA GLY A 149 -2.77 19.40 8.98
C GLY A 149 -3.71 19.02 7.84
N TYR A 150 -4.25 17.80 7.79
CA TYR A 150 -5.26 17.45 6.80
C TYR A 150 -6.54 18.26 7.01
N ASN A 151 -7.31 18.47 5.94
CA ASN A 151 -8.64 19.08 6.08
C ASN A 151 -9.54 18.15 6.91
N PRO A 152 -10.40 18.68 7.80
CA PRO A 152 -11.38 17.87 8.49
C PRO A 152 -12.36 17.22 7.49
N PRO A 153 -12.98 16.08 7.86
CA PRO A 153 -14.02 15.45 7.04
C PRO A 153 -15.13 16.43 6.66
N LEU A 154 -15.77 16.19 5.51
CA LEU A 154 -16.93 16.97 5.12
C LEU A 154 -18.08 16.74 6.12
N SER A 155 -18.63 17.82 6.64
CA SER A 155 -19.79 17.76 7.54
C SER A 155 -21.03 17.29 6.80
N ASP A 156 -21.80 16.43 7.44
CA ASP A 156 -23.13 15.99 6.99
C ASP A 156 -24.27 16.90 7.48
N GLY A 157 -23.94 17.97 8.23
CA GLY A 157 -24.84 19.08 8.57
C GLY A 157 -25.08 19.31 10.06
N ASP A 158 -24.65 18.43 10.96
CA ASP A 158 -24.85 18.61 12.41
C ASP A 158 -23.59 19.03 13.18
N GLY A 159 -22.44 19.05 12.50
CA GLY A 159 -21.17 19.54 13.03
C GLY A 159 -20.39 18.52 13.86
N VAL A 160 -20.84 17.26 13.93
CA VAL A 160 -20.14 16.16 14.60
C VAL A 160 -19.95 14.99 13.64
N TYR A 161 -18.89 14.20 13.84
CA TYR A 161 -18.67 13.00 13.06
C TYR A 161 -19.25 11.77 13.78
N ASP A 162 -20.14 11.03 13.12
CA ASP A 162 -20.83 9.89 13.72
C ASP A 162 -19.99 8.59 13.61
N VAL A 163 -19.77 7.97 14.78
CA VAL A 163 -19.11 6.66 14.93
C VAL A 163 -20.10 5.69 15.55
N TYR A 164 -20.37 4.56 14.89
CA TYR A 164 -21.29 3.53 15.35
C TYR A 164 -20.54 2.28 15.81
N ILE A 165 -20.68 1.93 17.08
CA ILE A 165 -20.07 0.72 17.64
C ILE A 165 -21.01 -0.47 17.41
N LYS A 166 -20.53 -1.47 16.67
CA LYS A 166 -21.29 -2.69 16.33
C LYS A 166 -20.38 -3.92 16.41
N ASN A 167 -20.95 -5.09 16.64
CA ASN A 167 -20.23 -6.33 16.37
C ASN A 167 -20.01 -6.50 14.86
N LEU A 168 -18.75 -6.39 14.43
CA LEU A 168 -18.28 -6.50 13.04
C LEU A 168 -17.56 -7.82 12.76
N ALA A 169 -17.35 -8.65 13.78
CA ALA A 169 -16.66 -9.93 13.63
C ALA A 169 -17.32 -10.87 12.61
N ILE A 170 -18.65 -10.81 12.49
CA ILE A 170 -19.41 -11.60 11.52
C ILE A 170 -19.19 -11.13 10.07
N GLN A 171 -18.74 -9.89 9.85
CA GLN A 171 -18.41 -9.33 8.54
C GLN A 171 -16.92 -9.48 8.17
N GLN A 172 -16.09 -10.10 9.03
CA GLN A 172 -14.64 -10.15 8.82
C GLN A 172 -14.04 -8.75 8.58
N ALA A 173 -14.43 -7.76 9.39
CA ALA A 173 -14.04 -6.38 9.20
C ALA A 173 -13.49 -5.72 10.47
N TYR A 174 -12.53 -4.81 10.30
CA TYR A 174 -12.11 -3.87 11.34
C TYR A 174 -13.12 -2.74 11.49
N GLY A 175 -13.44 -2.10 10.35
CA GLY A 175 -14.35 -0.99 10.27
C GLY A 175 -14.89 -0.78 8.86
N PHE A 176 -15.77 0.20 8.77
CA PHE A 176 -16.41 0.63 7.54
C PHE A 176 -16.69 2.12 7.59
N THR A 177 -16.26 2.87 6.59
CA THR A 177 -16.61 4.28 6.37
C THR A 177 -17.61 4.39 5.23
N TYR A 178 -18.81 4.86 5.54
CA TYR A 178 -19.96 4.90 4.63
C TYR A 178 -20.09 6.29 3.99
N PRO A 179 -19.97 6.42 2.65
CA PRO A 179 -20.22 7.67 1.97
C PRO A 179 -21.72 7.99 1.94
N ILE A 180 -22.11 9.25 2.15
CA ILE A 180 -23.53 9.67 2.07
C ILE A 180 -23.95 9.95 0.62
N ALA A 181 -23.13 10.69 -0.13
CA ALA A 181 -23.34 11.00 -1.53
C ALA A 181 -22.58 10.00 -2.42
N TYR A 182 -23.30 8.98 -2.90
CA TYR A 182 -22.73 7.77 -3.49
C TYR A 182 -21.89 8.00 -4.74
N THR A 183 -22.33 8.85 -5.66
CA THR A 183 -21.68 9.03 -6.98
C THR A 183 -20.82 10.28 -7.04
N GLU A 184 -20.70 11.01 -5.93
CA GLU A 184 -19.94 12.26 -5.87
C GLU A 184 -18.45 11.99 -5.65
N LEU A 185 -17.61 12.86 -6.20
CA LEU A 185 -16.14 12.81 -6.03
C LEU A 185 -15.67 13.37 -4.69
N THR A 186 -16.58 13.91 -3.89
CA THR A 186 -16.39 14.26 -2.49
C THR A 186 -17.69 14.05 -1.76
N THR A 187 -17.63 13.54 -0.54
CA THR A 187 -18.84 13.12 0.18
C THR A 187 -18.62 13.19 1.69
N PRO A 188 -19.59 13.70 2.47
CA PRO A 188 -19.63 13.43 3.89
C PRO A 188 -19.77 11.92 4.15
N SER A 189 -19.42 11.49 5.35
CA SER A 189 -19.48 10.09 5.75
C SER A 189 -19.80 9.92 7.22
N TYR A 190 -20.01 8.67 7.60
CA TYR A 190 -20.01 8.18 8.98
C TYR A 190 -19.31 6.83 8.99
N MET A 191 -18.94 6.32 10.17
CA MET A 191 -18.22 5.05 10.25
C MET A 191 -18.82 4.06 11.24
N GLU A 192 -18.52 2.78 11.02
CA GLU A 192 -18.78 1.68 11.95
C GLU A 192 -17.44 1.07 12.40
N ILE A 193 -17.34 0.73 13.69
CA ILE A 193 -16.19 0.02 14.29
C ILE A 193 -16.66 -1.17 15.14
N ASP A 194 -15.76 -2.12 15.39
CA ASP A 194 -16.08 -3.30 16.20
C ASP A 194 -16.37 -2.94 17.68
N ASN A 195 -17.20 -3.75 18.33
CA ASN A 195 -17.65 -3.53 19.70
C ASN A 195 -16.65 -3.98 20.77
N ASN A 196 -15.58 -4.68 20.42
CA ASN A 196 -14.54 -5.06 21.37
C ASN A 196 -13.18 -5.48 20.76
N PHE A 197 -13.10 -5.79 19.47
CA PHE A 197 -11.91 -6.30 18.76
C PHE A 197 -11.26 -7.55 19.40
N THR A 198 -12.03 -8.42 20.05
CA THR A 198 -11.48 -9.59 20.77
C THR A 198 -11.61 -10.91 20.01
N ASP A 199 -12.43 -10.94 18.96
CA ASP A 199 -12.65 -12.11 18.13
C ASP A 199 -11.38 -12.59 17.41
N ASN A 200 -11.35 -13.89 17.08
CA ASN A 200 -10.15 -14.51 16.51
C ASN A 200 -9.80 -14.08 15.08
N ILE A 201 -10.68 -13.30 14.44
CA ILE A 201 -10.46 -12.73 13.11
C ILE A 201 -9.39 -11.62 13.13
N TYR A 202 -9.14 -11.05 14.31
CA TYR A 202 -8.13 -10.03 14.53
C TYR A 202 -6.78 -10.68 14.93
N PRO A 203 -5.66 -10.25 14.32
CA PRO A 203 -4.30 -10.61 14.74
C PRO A 203 -4.09 -10.32 16.23
N VAL A 204 -3.21 -11.10 16.86
CA VAL A 204 -3.00 -11.05 18.31
C VAL A 204 -2.53 -9.66 18.78
N ASN A 205 -1.66 -9.01 18.01
CA ASN A 205 -1.16 -7.66 18.27
C ASN A 205 -2.23 -6.57 18.14
N SER A 206 -3.32 -6.85 17.43
CA SER A 206 -4.39 -5.89 17.13
C SER A 206 -5.72 -6.25 17.81
N ARG A 207 -5.68 -7.06 18.87
CA ARG A 207 -6.87 -7.37 19.67
C ARG A 207 -7.16 -6.31 20.72
N GLY A 208 -8.43 -6.13 21.04
CA GLY A 208 -8.88 -5.19 22.06
C GLY A 208 -8.58 -3.74 21.68
N LEU A 209 -7.96 -3.00 22.60
CA LEU A 209 -7.70 -1.58 22.39
C LEU A 209 -6.75 -1.29 21.22
N ASN A 210 -5.84 -2.20 20.89
CA ASN A 210 -4.98 -2.00 19.72
C ASN A 210 -5.79 -2.04 18.42
N GLY A 211 -6.80 -2.93 18.32
CA GLY A 211 -7.72 -2.96 17.19
C GLY A 211 -8.55 -1.69 17.06
N LEU A 212 -9.05 -1.18 18.18
CA LEU A 212 -9.74 0.12 18.23
C LEU A 212 -8.85 1.26 17.73
N ARG A 213 -7.60 1.30 18.19
CA ARG A 213 -6.62 2.33 17.84
C ARG A 213 -6.33 2.39 16.34
N VAL A 214 -5.89 1.27 15.75
CA VAL A 214 -5.57 1.22 14.32
C VAL A 214 -6.82 1.45 13.47
N THR A 215 -7.97 0.86 13.83
CA THR A 215 -9.22 1.09 13.10
C THR A 215 -9.65 2.56 13.15
N ALA A 216 -9.51 3.23 14.29
CA ALA A 216 -9.88 4.63 14.41
C ALA A 216 -9.03 5.53 13.51
N ALA A 217 -7.72 5.29 13.44
CA ALA A 217 -6.83 5.99 12.52
C ALA A 217 -7.18 5.69 11.05
N HIS A 218 -7.35 4.41 10.70
CA HIS A 218 -7.66 3.99 9.33
C HIS A 218 -8.98 4.55 8.80
N GLU A 219 -10.07 4.36 9.56
CA GLU A 219 -11.41 4.75 9.13
C GLU A 219 -11.64 6.26 9.22
N PHE A 220 -11.01 6.94 10.18
CA PHE A 220 -11.07 8.40 10.20
C PHE A 220 -10.30 9.02 9.04
N PHE A 221 -9.18 8.42 8.65
CA PHE A 221 -8.47 8.86 7.47
C PHE A 221 -9.29 8.67 6.20
N HIS A 222 -10.05 7.58 6.05
CA HIS A 222 -11.05 7.45 4.95
C HIS A 222 -12.06 8.59 4.94
N ALA A 223 -12.56 9.01 6.10
CA ALA A 223 -13.48 10.14 6.21
C ALA A 223 -12.87 11.46 5.72
N ILE A 224 -11.59 11.69 6.02
CA ILE A 224 -10.81 12.81 5.49
C ILE A 224 -10.62 12.67 3.98
N GLN A 225 -10.16 11.51 3.49
CA GLN A 225 -9.94 11.23 2.08
C GLN A 225 -11.20 11.46 1.24
N PHE A 226 -12.37 11.10 1.74
CA PHE A 226 -13.65 11.38 1.07
C PHE A 226 -13.97 12.87 0.94
N GLY A 227 -13.38 13.73 1.79
CA GLY A 227 -13.40 15.18 1.64
C GLY A 227 -12.39 15.73 0.63
N TYR A 228 -11.34 14.97 0.30
CA TYR A 228 -10.36 15.30 -0.72
C TYR A 228 -10.77 14.79 -2.12
N TYR A 229 -10.88 13.46 -2.27
CA TYR A 229 -11.16 12.80 -3.53
C TYR A 229 -11.67 11.36 -3.33
N ALA A 230 -12.98 11.16 -3.48
CA ALA A 230 -13.69 9.90 -3.26
C ALA A 230 -13.88 9.06 -4.55
N ASP A 231 -13.12 9.28 -5.61
CA ASP A 231 -13.21 8.44 -6.81
C ASP A 231 -12.74 7.01 -6.49
N PHE A 232 -13.48 5.99 -6.95
CA PHE A 232 -13.10 4.60 -6.71
C PHE A 232 -11.85 4.17 -7.48
N GLY A 233 -11.50 4.84 -8.58
CA GLY A 233 -10.23 4.62 -9.27
C GLY A 233 -9.01 4.89 -8.38
N ALA A 234 -9.15 5.77 -7.38
CA ALA A 234 -8.12 6.06 -6.39
C ALA A 234 -8.21 5.17 -5.12
N ALA A 235 -9.07 4.14 -5.11
CA ALA A 235 -9.28 3.31 -3.92
C ALA A 235 -8.02 2.57 -3.46
N TRP A 236 -7.11 2.23 -4.37
CA TRP A 236 -5.81 1.65 -4.01
C TRP A 236 -5.00 2.62 -3.14
N TRP A 237 -4.96 3.90 -3.50
CA TRP A 237 -4.26 4.95 -2.76
C TRP A 237 -4.97 5.30 -1.44
N GLN A 238 -6.31 5.24 -1.42
CA GLN A 238 -7.13 5.38 -0.21
C GLN A 238 -6.74 4.32 0.82
N GLU A 239 -6.83 3.04 0.46
CA GLU A 239 -6.51 1.94 1.39
C GLU A 239 -5.02 1.90 1.76
N LEU A 240 -4.11 2.14 0.81
CA LEU A 240 -2.67 2.20 1.04
C LEU A 240 -2.32 3.25 2.10
N THR A 241 -2.83 4.48 1.93
CA THR A 241 -2.49 5.57 2.84
C THR A 241 -3.30 5.54 4.14
N ALA A 242 -4.48 4.92 4.17
CA ALA A 242 -5.20 4.64 5.42
C ALA A 242 -4.47 3.59 6.26
N THR A 243 -3.99 2.52 5.63
CA THR A 243 -3.19 1.48 6.31
C THR A 243 -1.88 2.05 6.85
N TRP A 244 -1.22 2.93 6.07
CA TRP A 244 -0.04 3.67 6.55
C TRP A 244 -0.35 4.57 7.77
N MET A 245 -1.52 5.21 7.80
CA MET A 245 -1.93 6.07 8.91
C MET A 245 -2.08 5.29 10.24
N GLU A 246 -2.42 4.00 10.18
CA GLU A 246 -2.47 3.13 11.37
C GLU A 246 -1.14 3.17 12.13
N ASP A 247 -0.04 3.02 11.42
CA ASP A 247 1.31 2.98 11.97
C ASP A 247 1.88 4.37 12.27
N VAL A 248 1.48 5.41 11.53
CA VAL A 248 1.78 6.80 11.92
C VAL A 248 1.17 7.12 13.28
N ALA A 249 -0.04 6.63 13.54
CA ALA A 249 -0.75 6.85 14.79
C ALA A 249 -0.29 5.91 15.93
N TYR A 250 -0.01 4.65 15.61
CA TYR A 250 0.25 3.59 16.59
C TYR A 250 1.35 2.62 16.11
N PRO A 251 2.61 3.09 15.98
CA PRO A 251 3.70 2.29 15.40
C PRO A 251 4.05 1.04 16.22
N GLU A 252 3.63 0.95 17.49
CA GLU A 252 3.84 -0.23 18.31
C GLU A 252 2.90 -1.40 17.98
N VAL A 253 1.82 -1.16 17.22
CA VAL A 253 0.82 -2.18 16.90
C VAL A 253 1.26 -3.05 15.72
N ASN A 254 1.80 -2.43 14.66
CA ASN A 254 2.28 -3.12 13.45
C ASN A 254 1.20 -4.06 12.85
N ASP A 255 -0.03 -3.57 12.71
CA ASP A 255 -1.13 -4.35 12.14
C ASP A 255 -0.86 -4.67 10.66
N PHE A 256 -0.35 -3.69 9.91
CA PHE A 256 -0.18 -3.77 8.46
C PHE A 256 0.74 -4.92 7.99
N TYR A 257 1.62 -5.44 8.86
CA TYR A 257 2.48 -6.59 8.58
C TYR A 257 1.66 -7.81 8.10
N GLN A 258 0.40 -7.94 8.53
CA GLN A 258 -0.48 -9.02 8.11
C GLN A 258 -0.81 -9.01 6.61
N TYR A 259 -0.56 -7.89 5.91
CA TYR A 259 -0.89 -7.66 4.51
C TYR A 259 0.33 -7.67 3.57
N ILE A 260 1.55 -7.64 4.10
CA ILE A 260 2.78 -7.48 3.30
C ILE A 260 3.14 -8.77 2.55
N SER A 261 2.94 -9.91 3.20
CA SER A 261 3.14 -11.25 2.63
C SER A 261 1.93 -12.12 2.92
N CYS A 262 1.55 -12.96 1.97
CA CYS A 262 0.35 -13.78 2.08
C CYS A 262 0.48 -15.16 1.42
N PRO A 263 -0.40 -16.10 1.80
CA PRO A 263 -0.51 -17.39 1.13
C PRO A 263 -0.79 -17.23 -0.37
N SER A 264 -0.45 -18.25 -1.16
CA SER A 264 -0.49 -18.26 -2.64
C SER A 264 -1.83 -17.89 -3.32
N ASN A 265 -2.92 -17.81 -2.55
CA ASN A 265 -4.24 -17.46 -3.08
C ASN A 265 -4.52 -15.96 -3.07
N PHE A 266 -3.65 -15.16 -2.43
CA PHE A 266 -3.70 -13.71 -2.43
C PHE A 266 -2.46 -13.16 -3.14
N SER A 267 -2.60 -11.99 -3.76
CA SER A 267 -1.45 -11.18 -4.22
C SER A 267 -1.07 -10.20 -3.11
N CYS A 268 0.20 -10.22 -2.69
CA CYS A 268 0.79 -9.26 -1.76
C CYS A 268 2.11 -8.75 -2.33
N ILE A 269 2.47 -7.52 -1.97
CA ILE A 269 3.57 -6.80 -2.62
C ILE A 269 4.94 -7.50 -2.47
N TYR A 270 5.16 -8.29 -1.41
CA TYR A 270 6.41 -9.05 -1.24
C TYR A 270 6.41 -10.43 -1.94
N ASP A 271 5.25 -11.01 -2.22
CA ASP A 271 5.11 -12.33 -2.87
C ASP A 271 4.81 -12.23 -4.39
N ASP A 272 4.38 -11.05 -4.83
CA ASP A 272 4.02 -10.73 -6.21
C ASP A 272 4.55 -9.33 -6.59
N PRO A 273 5.87 -9.06 -6.47
CA PRO A 273 6.44 -7.75 -6.76
C PRO A 273 6.31 -7.36 -8.24
N GLU A 274 6.10 -8.34 -9.12
CA GLU A 274 5.85 -8.10 -10.54
C GLU A 274 4.47 -7.50 -10.83
N ALA A 275 3.51 -7.60 -9.90
CA ALA A 275 2.23 -6.93 -10.01
C ALA A 275 2.36 -5.41 -9.82
N SER A 276 1.41 -4.67 -10.39
CA SER A 276 1.39 -3.22 -10.23
C SER A 276 1.20 -2.83 -8.77
N LEU A 277 1.91 -1.79 -8.35
CA LEU A 277 1.72 -1.14 -7.05
C LEU A 277 0.25 -0.73 -6.82
N ASP A 278 -0.48 -0.36 -7.89
CA ASP A 278 -1.89 0.04 -7.83
C ASP A 278 -2.88 -1.14 -8.00
N LYS A 279 -2.40 -2.39 -7.95
CA LYS A 279 -3.23 -3.59 -8.10
C LYS A 279 -4.28 -3.66 -6.99
N PHE A 280 -5.54 -3.59 -7.40
CA PHE A 280 -6.66 -3.61 -6.47
C PHE A 280 -7.41 -4.95 -6.42
N SER A 281 -7.50 -5.71 -7.54
CA SER A 281 -8.35 -6.91 -7.67
C SER A 281 -7.80 -8.17 -6.96
N GLY A 282 -8.69 -8.99 -6.37
CA GLY A 282 -8.39 -10.29 -5.75
C GLY A 282 -7.28 -10.32 -4.69
N SER A 283 -7.05 -9.24 -3.95
CA SER A 283 -5.78 -9.08 -3.22
C SER A 283 -5.88 -8.34 -1.89
N LEU A 284 -4.90 -8.63 -1.01
CA LEU A 284 -4.51 -7.81 0.13
C LEU A 284 -3.48 -6.73 -0.30
N HIS A 285 -3.20 -6.64 -1.60
CA HIS A 285 -2.14 -5.83 -2.18
C HIS A 285 -2.27 -4.34 -1.84
N PRO A 286 -3.45 -3.69 -1.90
CA PRO A 286 -3.57 -2.28 -1.53
C PRO A 286 -3.15 -1.98 -0.10
N PHE A 287 -3.47 -2.89 0.83
CA PHE A 287 -3.10 -2.76 2.24
C PHE A 287 -1.59 -2.98 2.44
N GLY A 288 -1.04 -4.07 1.89
CA GLY A 288 0.40 -4.36 1.97
C GLY A 288 1.26 -3.31 1.27
N ALA A 289 0.74 -2.68 0.21
CA ALA A 289 1.38 -1.59 -0.49
C ALA A 289 1.60 -0.34 0.38
N ALA A 290 1.06 -0.28 1.61
CA ALA A 290 1.38 0.74 2.60
C ALA A 290 2.89 0.91 2.82
N ILE A 291 3.68 -0.14 2.60
CA ILE A 291 5.15 -0.06 2.62
C ILE A 291 5.70 1.01 1.65
N PHE A 292 5.00 1.32 0.57
CA PHE A 292 5.34 2.42 -0.33
C PHE A 292 5.12 3.78 0.32
N ALA A 293 4.04 3.99 1.08
CA ALA A 293 3.86 5.22 1.84
C ALA A 293 4.88 5.34 2.98
N HIS A 294 5.20 4.26 3.69
CA HIS A 294 6.32 4.24 4.65
C HIS A 294 7.64 4.59 4.00
N HIS A 295 7.90 4.09 2.78
CA HIS A 295 9.09 4.47 2.01
C HIS A 295 9.09 5.96 1.69
N VAL A 296 7.98 6.46 1.19
CA VAL A 296 7.85 7.87 0.83
C VAL A 296 8.02 8.77 2.06
N GLU A 297 7.48 8.38 3.21
CA GLU A 297 7.62 9.10 4.47
C GLU A 297 9.07 9.06 5.01
N GLN A 298 9.65 7.87 5.17
CA GLN A 298 10.98 7.71 5.77
C GLN A 298 12.09 8.33 4.92
N VAL A 299 11.86 8.36 3.61
CA VAL A 299 12.73 9.07 2.68
C VAL A 299 12.22 10.51 2.57
N TYR A 300 11.23 10.81 1.76
CA TYR A 300 10.91 12.19 1.36
C TYR A 300 10.09 13.01 2.37
N GLY A 301 9.68 12.42 3.49
CA GLY A 301 8.92 13.08 4.55
C GLY A 301 7.41 12.89 4.45
N VAL A 302 6.77 12.92 5.61
CA VAL A 302 5.31 12.71 5.81
C VAL A 302 4.44 13.64 4.95
N ASP A 303 4.88 14.88 4.71
CA ASP A 303 4.12 15.90 3.98
C ASP A 303 3.85 15.56 2.51
N VAL A 304 4.62 14.63 1.93
CA VAL A 304 4.45 14.20 0.54
C VAL A 304 3.09 13.53 0.35
N ILE A 305 2.67 12.66 1.29
CA ILE A 305 1.39 11.95 1.20
C ILE A 305 0.23 12.94 1.17
N LYS A 306 0.26 13.96 2.04
CA LYS A 306 -0.73 15.04 2.05
C LYS A 306 -0.69 15.88 0.78
N SER A 307 0.49 16.16 0.25
CA SER A 307 0.65 16.94 -0.99
C SER A 307 -0.01 16.24 -2.19
N VAL A 308 0.09 14.91 -2.28
CA VAL A 308 -0.63 14.09 -3.27
C VAL A 308 -2.15 14.24 -3.09
N TRP A 309 -2.66 14.19 -1.86
CA TRP A 309 -4.09 14.42 -1.60
C TRP A 309 -4.55 15.83 -1.99
N GLU A 310 -3.77 16.88 -1.69
CA GLU A 310 -4.07 18.26 -2.11
C GLU A 310 -4.05 18.42 -3.65
N LEU A 311 -3.30 17.60 -4.39
CA LEU A 311 -3.35 17.54 -5.85
C LEU A 311 -4.60 16.81 -6.35
N LEU A 312 -4.92 15.64 -5.80
CA LEU A 312 -6.14 14.88 -6.14
C LEU A 312 -7.40 15.74 -5.95
N LYS A 313 -7.45 16.54 -4.89
CA LYS A 313 -8.53 17.49 -4.61
C LYS A 313 -8.79 18.50 -5.74
N ARG A 314 -7.77 18.82 -6.56
CA ARG A 314 -7.92 19.74 -7.70
C ARG A 314 -8.72 19.13 -8.86
N ARG A 315 -8.72 17.80 -8.98
CA ARG A 315 -9.44 17.04 -10.03
C ARG A 315 -9.07 17.52 -11.45
N ASP A 316 -7.78 17.70 -11.68
CA ASP A 316 -7.25 18.10 -12.99
C ASP A 316 -6.15 17.12 -13.42
N PRO A 317 -6.43 16.17 -14.33
CA PRO A 317 -7.67 16.02 -15.10
C PRO A 317 -8.89 15.59 -14.26
N SER A 318 -10.09 15.85 -14.79
CA SER A 318 -11.36 15.57 -14.10
C SER A 318 -11.71 14.08 -13.97
N ARG A 319 -11.13 13.25 -14.84
CA ARG A 319 -11.18 11.80 -14.71
C ARG A 319 -9.93 11.33 -13.99
N TYR A 320 -10.12 10.40 -13.06
CA TYR A 320 -8.99 9.76 -12.41
C TYR A 320 -8.04 9.14 -13.44
N SER A 321 -6.75 9.37 -13.22
CA SER A 321 -5.65 8.64 -13.83
C SER A 321 -4.48 8.65 -12.86
N LEU A 322 -3.58 7.67 -12.98
CA LEU A 322 -2.43 7.52 -12.09
C LEU A 322 -1.47 8.74 -12.13
N SER A 323 -1.50 9.53 -13.20
CA SER A 323 -0.75 10.79 -13.31
C SER A 323 -1.08 11.80 -12.20
N LEU A 324 -2.30 11.79 -11.67
CA LEU A 324 -2.68 12.67 -10.54
C LEU A 324 -1.88 12.38 -9.27
N ILE A 325 -1.45 11.12 -9.10
CA ILE A 325 -0.62 10.69 -7.97
C ILE A 325 0.86 10.85 -8.33
N ASP A 326 1.25 10.48 -9.56
CA ASP A 326 2.61 10.64 -10.08
C ASP A 326 3.11 12.09 -9.99
N ASP A 327 2.29 13.07 -10.34
CA ASP A 327 2.60 14.50 -10.26
C ASP A 327 2.91 14.99 -8.84
N GLY A 328 2.38 14.28 -7.82
CA GLY A 328 2.64 14.55 -6.41
C GLY A 328 3.84 13.79 -5.85
N MET A 329 4.40 12.85 -6.60
CA MET A 329 5.56 12.09 -6.15
C MET A 329 6.84 12.95 -6.24
N PRO A 330 7.78 12.76 -5.29
CA PRO A 330 9.05 13.48 -5.27
C PRO A 330 9.86 13.28 -6.55
N LEU A 331 10.74 14.25 -6.83
CA LEU A 331 11.76 14.19 -7.89
C LEU A 331 11.22 14.03 -9.32
N GLY A 332 9.90 14.12 -9.53
CA GLY A 332 9.28 14.02 -10.86
C GLY A 332 8.67 12.66 -11.17
N GLY A 333 8.16 11.95 -10.15
CA GLY A 333 7.28 10.81 -10.35
C GLY A 333 7.79 9.48 -9.81
N PHE A 334 6.97 8.43 -9.97
CA PHE A 334 7.30 7.05 -9.67
C PHE A 334 8.63 6.62 -10.30
N SER A 335 8.94 7.08 -11.51
CA SER A 335 10.20 6.74 -12.20
C SER A 335 11.46 7.10 -11.40
N GLN A 336 11.38 8.10 -10.51
CA GLN A 336 12.49 8.51 -9.66
C GLN A 336 12.43 7.89 -8.25
N VAL A 337 11.22 7.61 -7.76
CA VAL A 337 11.01 7.03 -6.42
C VAL A 337 11.26 5.51 -6.41
N MET A 338 10.81 4.80 -7.45
CA MET A 338 10.82 3.34 -7.52
C MET A 338 12.21 2.69 -7.38
N PRO A 339 13.31 3.22 -7.96
CA PRO A 339 14.62 2.58 -7.82
C PRO A 339 15.06 2.42 -6.36
N ARG A 340 14.87 3.45 -5.53
CA ARG A 340 15.19 3.39 -4.11
C ARG A 340 14.21 2.48 -3.36
N PHE A 341 12.92 2.61 -3.64
CA PHE A 341 11.89 1.74 -3.06
C PHE A 341 12.21 0.25 -3.30
N ALA A 342 12.57 -0.11 -4.53
CA ALA A 342 12.94 -1.47 -4.89
C ALA A 342 14.22 -1.93 -4.18
N ALA A 343 15.26 -1.08 -4.14
CA ALA A 343 16.48 -1.40 -3.41
C ALA A 343 16.22 -1.66 -1.91
N TRP A 344 15.39 -0.83 -1.27
CA TRP A 344 15.07 -0.97 0.15
C TRP A 344 14.25 -2.23 0.43
N ASN A 345 13.27 -2.56 -0.41
CA ASN A 345 12.51 -3.81 -0.30
C ASN A 345 13.37 -5.07 -0.50
N TYR A 346 14.46 -4.97 -1.29
CA TYR A 346 15.42 -6.06 -1.37
C TYR A 346 16.16 -6.29 -0.05
N LEU A 347 16.37 -5.24 0.74
CA LEU A 347 17.18 -5.23 1.97
C LEU A 347 16.37 -5.47 3.24
N THR A 348 15.33 -6.28 3.18
CA THR A 348 14.51 -6.67 4.34
C THR A 348 14.92 -8.04 4.91
N ASP A 349 14.32 -8.42 6.04
CA ASP A 349 14.50 -9.71 6.72
C ASP A 349 15.99 -10.04 6.99
N MET A 350 16.54 -11.10 6.40
CA MET A 350 17.94 -11.50 6.56
C MET A 350 18.92 -10.61 5.80
N ARG A 351 18.42 -9.75 4.90
CA ARG A 351 19.23 -8.83 4.08
C ARG A 351 19.30 -7.42 4.64
N THR A 352 18.68 -7.16 5.81
CA THR A 352 18.73 -5.86 6.49
C THR A 352 20.14 -5.30 6.63
N ARG A 353 20.22 -3.99 6.40
CA ARG A 353 21.41 -3.16 6.58
C ARG A 353 21.03 -1.88 7.33
N PRO A 354 21.94 -1.29 8.13
CA PRO A 354 21.74 0.05 8.67
C PRO A 354 21.60 1.08 7.56
N GLY A 355 20.77 2.12 7.77
CA GLY A 355 20.56 3.20 6.80
C GLY A 355 19.36 3.02 5.87
N TYR A 356 18.64 1.89 5.95
CA TYR A 356 17.43 1.60 5.18
C TYR A 356 16.20 1.61 6.11
N TYR A 357 15.10 0.91 5.78
CA TYR A 357 13.90 0.92 6.62
C TYR A 357 14.22 0.64 8.08
N VAL A 358 13.66 1.44 8.99
CA VAL A 358 13.85 1.31 10.45
C VAL A 358 13.50 -0.10 10.92
N GLU A 359 12.41 -0.66 10.39
CA GLU A 359 11.89 -1.99 10.73
C GLU A 359 12.19 -3.04 9.64
N ALA A 360 13.21 -2.81 8.81
CA ALA A 360 13.57 -3.71 7.71
C ALA A 360 13.70 -5.19 8.14
N ARG A 361 14.09 -5.43 9.39
CA ARG A 361 14.31 -6.78 9.92
C ARG A 361 13.01 -7.56 10.15
N ASP A 362 11.93 -6.87 10.43
CA ASP A 362 10.62 -7.46 10.74
C ASP A 362 9.74 -7.58 9.49
N LEU A 363 10.09 -6.86 8.43
CA LEU A 363 9.53 -7.04 7.09
C LEU A 363 10.02 -8.36 6.46
N PRO A 364 9.16 -9.08 5.71
CA PRO A 364 9.53 -10.33 5.05
C PRO A 364 10.56 -10.10 3.93
N SER A 365 11.22 -11.17 3.47
CA SER A 365 12.06 -11.11 2.27
C SER A 365 11.20 -10.89 1.02
N ILE A 366 11.45 -9.84 0.22
CA ILE A 366 10.83 -9.71 -1.11
C ILE A 366 11.17 -10.95 -1.96
N LYS A 367 10.22 -11.42 -2.78
CA LYS A 367 10.43 -12.49 -3.75
C LYS A 367 11.40 -12.05 -4.84
N TYR A 368 12.26 -12.99 -5.26
CA TYR A 368 13.22 -12.81 -6.34
C TYR A 368 13.48 -14.13 -7.07
N ALA A 369 13.90 -14.05 -8.33
CA ALA A 369 14.41 -15.18 -9.08
C ALA A 369 15.89 -15.42 -8.73
N ASN A 370 16.23 -16.64 -8.34
CA ASN A 370 17.62 -17.05 -8.13
C ASN A 370 18.24 -17.55 -9.43
N ILE A 371 19.39 -16.99 -9.78
CA ILE A 371 20.11 -17.30 -11.00
C ILE A 371 21.44 -17.94 -10.63
N PHE A 372 21.60 -19.20 -11.05
CA PHE A 372 22.78 -19.99 -10.78
C PHE A 372 23.63 -20.10 -12.06
N LEU A 373 24.84 -19.55 -12.01
CA LEU A 373 25.80 -19.61 -13.10
C LEU A 373 27.00 -20.47 -12.70
N GLY A 374 27.30 -21.48 -13.51
CA GLY A 374 28.56 -22.20 -13.46
C GLY A 374 29.66 -21.48 -14.26
N THR A 375 30.91 -21.94 -14.13
CA THR A 375 32.03 -21.41 -14.92
C THR A 375 31.80 -21.63 -16.42
N GLY A 376 31.80 -20.56 -17.23
CA GLY A 376 31.50 -20.63 -18.66
C GLY A 376 30.02 -20.83 -18.98
N GLY A 377 29.15 -20.77 -17.97
CA GLY A 377 27.71 -20.99 -18.11
C GLY A 377 26.95 -19.76 -18.59
N SER A 378 25.79 -20.02 -19.17
CA SER A 378 24.75 -19.02 -19.45
C SER A 378 23.42 -19.47 -18.87
N PHE A 379 22.56 -18.51 -18.53
CA PHE A 379 21.20 -18.71 -18.08
C PHE A 379 20.29 -17.80 -18.88
N GLU A 380 19.14 -18.30 -19.30
CA GLU A 380 18.10 -17.52 -19.97
C GLU A 380 16.80 -17.67 -19.20
N GLY A 381 16.05 -16.59 -19.10
CA GLY A 381 14.77 -16.57 -18.41
C GLY A 381 13.85 -15.50 -18.97
N VAL A 382 12.60 -15.56 -18.53
CA VAL A 382 11.56 -14.61 -18.93
C VAL A 382 10.70 -14.31 -17.70
N GLU A 383 10.52 -13.03 -17.41
CA GLU A 383 9.51 -12.56 -16.47
C GLU A 383 8.41 -11.78 -17.18
N THR A 384 7.32 -11.54 -16.45
CA THR A 384 6.20 -10.71 -16.87
C THR A 384 5.93 -9.71 -15.76
N VAL A 385 6.04 -8.42 -16.07
CA VAL A 385 5.96 -7.31 -15.10
C VAL A 385 4.82 -6.37 -15.51
N ASP A 386 3.95 -6.01 -14.58
CA ASP A 386 2.91 -5.00 -14.78
C ASP A 386 3.50 -3.59 -14.62
N HIS A 387 2.79 -2.56 -15.07
CA HIS A 387 3.19 -1.18 -14.79
C HIS A 387 3.34 -0.94 -13.28
N LEU A 388 4.28 -0.07 -12.88
CA LEU A 388 4.72 0.09 -11.50
C LEU A 388 5.14 -1.20 -10.76
N GLY A 389 5.31 -2.31 -11.48
CA GLY A 389 5.82 -3.58 -10.97
C GLY A 389 7.34 -3.67 -11.07
N THR A 390 7.91 -4.61 -10.32
CA THR A 390 9.36 -4.84 -10.23
C THR A 390 9.66 -6.33 -10.23
N THR A 391 10.67 -6.75 -11.01
CA THR A 391 11.26 -8.08 -10.84
C THR A 391 12.70 -8.00 -10.36
N TYR A 392 13.07 -8.94 -9.49
CA TYR A 392 14.38 -9.04 -8.85
C TYR A 392 15.10 -10.30 -9.32
N LEU A 393 16.23 -10.12 -9.99
CA LEU A 393 17.04 -11.20 -10.55
C LEU A 393 18.36 -11.27 -9.79
N ARG A 394 18.45 -12.23 -8.86
CA ARG A 394 19.60 -12.38 -7.96
C ARG A 394 20.61 -13.37 -8.52
N VAL A 395 21.85 -12.93 -8.70
CA VAL A 395 22.98 -13.78 -9.09
C VAL A 395 23.94 -13.92 -7.91
N SER A 396 24.12 -15.15 -7.42
CA SER A 396 25.22 -15.46 -6.49
C SER A 396 26.53 -15.47 -7.27
N THR A 397 27.52 -14.72 -6.79
CA THR A 397 28.81 -14.52 -7.46
C THR A 397 29.91 -15.45 -6.96
N SER A 398 29.66 -16.19 -5.87
CA SER A 398 30.62 -17.12 -5.25
C SER A 398 31.18 -18.18 -6.22
N SER A 399 30.43 -18.55 -7.27
CA SER A 399 30.85 -19.52 -8.30
C SER A 399 31.41 -18.87 -9.58
N ILE A 400 31.46 -17.54 -9.66
CA ILE A 400 31.89 -16.80 -10.85
C ILE A 400 33.38 -16.48 -10.73
N ALA A 401 34.20 -16.98 -11.66
CA ALA A 401 35.65 -16.76 -11.62
C ALA A 401 36.12 -15.47 -12.34
N GLY A 402 35.20 -14.72 -12.98
CA GLY A 402 35.52 -13.55 -13.79
C GLY A 402 34.35 -12.56 -13.89
N GLY A 403 34.12 -12.02 -15.08
CA GLY A 403 33.03 -11.07 -15.31
C GLY A 403 31.64 -11.71 -15.28
N LEU A 404 30.64 -10.91 -14.89
CA LEU A 404 29.22 -11.23 -15.04
C LEU A 404 28.64 -10.32 -16.11
N ARG A 405 27.96 -10.89 -17.11
CA ARG A 405 27.20 -10.15 -18.12
C ARG A 405 25.72 -10.48 -18.00
N GLY A 406 24.90 -9.47 -17.77
CA GLY A 406 23.44 -9.51 -17.91
C GLY A 406 23.01 -8.78 -19.19
N ALA A 407 22.10 -9.37 -19.95
CA ALA A 407 21.50 -8.76 -21.14
C ALA A 407 19.98 -8.91 -21.12
N PHE A 408 19.28 -7.85 -21.48
CA PHE A 408 17.83 -7.73 -21.36
C PHE A 408 17.21 -7.35 -22.70
N SER A 409 16.07 -7.97 -23.01
CA SER A 409 15.16 -7.55 -24.07
C SER A 409 13.84 -7.19 -23.40
N LEU A 410 13.53 -5.89 -23.43
CA LEU A 410 12.41 -5.29 -22.70
C LEU A 410 11.30 -4.94 -23.69
N ASP A 411 10.04 -5.17 -23.31
CA ASP A 411 8.87 -4.84 -24.12
C ASP A 411 8.86 -3.35 -24.53
N ASP A 412 8.74 -3.06 -25.82
CA ASP A 412 8.85 -1.71 -26.40
C ASP A 412 7.68 -0.80 -26.05
N ARG A 413 6.58 -1.37 -25.56
CA ARG A 413 5.41 -0.63 -25.10
C ARG A 413 5.58 -0.08 -23.69
N GLY A 414 6.63 -0.47 -22.97
CA GLY A 414 6.89 -0.08 -21.59
C GLY A 414 7.89 1.06 -21.43
N GLN A 415 7.97 1.60 -20.22
CA GLN A 415 9.02 2.52 -19.77
C GLN A 415 9.82 1.83 -18.69
N TRP A 416 11.10 1.54 -18.94
CA TRP A 416 11.88 0.65 -18.10
C TRP A 416 13.00 1.38 -17.37
N THR A 417 13.17 1.05 -16.10
CA THR A 417 14.36 1.40 -15.33
C THR A 417 15.06 0.13 -14.90
N LEU A 418 16.37 0.06 -15.16
CA LEU A 418 17.26 -1.00 -14.68
C LEU A 418 18.12 -0.43 -13.56
N LEU A 419 18.09 -1.08 -12.40
CA LEU A 419 18.99 -0.80 -11.28
C LEU A 419 19.79 -2.08 -11.01
N VAL A 420 21.08 -1.94 -10.74
CA VAL A 420 21.94 -3.07 -10.37
C VAL A 420 22.55 -2.80 -9.00
N MET A 421 22.26 -3.67 -8.04
CA MET A 421 22.86 -3.63 -6.71
C MET A 421 24.07 -4.56 -6.69
N LEU A 422 25.23 -4.02 -6.31
CA LEU A 422 26.45 -4.77 -6.05
C LEU A 422 26.61 -4.88 -4.54
N ILE A 423 26.47 -6.09 -3.99
CA ILE A 423 26.37 -6.29 -2.55
C ILE A 423 27.60 -7.04 -2.05
N SER A 424 28.28 -6.47 -1.07
CA SER A 424 29.46 -7.04 -0.41
C SER A 424 29.33 -6.98 1.11
N PRO A 425 30.22 -7.63 1.87
CA PRO A 425 30.29 -7.45 3.32
C PRO A 425 30.62 -6.00 3.72
N SER A 426 31.28 -5.24 2.84
CA SER A 426 31.68 -3.85 3.08
C SER A 426 30.58 -2.82 2.83
N GLY A 427 29.52 -3.18 2.10
CA GLY A 427 28.46 -2.25 1.74
C GLY A 427 27.78 -2.57 0.42
N ILE A 428 26.96 -1.63 -0.02
CA ILE A 428 26.14 -1.70 -1.23
C ILE A 428 26.58 -0.58 -2.17
N GLU A 429 26.73 -0.92 -3.44
CA GLU A 429 26.98 0.03 -4.52
C GLU A 429 25.85 -0.08 -5.55
N LEU A 430 25.29 1.06 -5.95
CA LEU A 430 24.21 1.15 -6.93
C LEU A 430 24.76 1.56 -8.29
N LEU A 431 24.46 0.74 -9.30
CA LEU A 431 24.75 1.04 -10.69
C LEU A 431 23.44 1.30 -11.42
N TYR A 432 23.38 2.41 -12.17
CA TYR A 432 22.25 2.81 -13.03
C TYR A 432 22.62 2.66 -14.51
N PRO A 433 22.44 1.48 -15.12
CA PRO A 433 22.86 1.26 -16.51
C PRO A 433 22.02 2.08 -17.48
N ARG A 434 22.65 2.61 -18.53
CA ARG A 434 21.92 3.33 -19.61
C ARG A 434 21.37 2.42 -20.70
N GLY A 435 21.93 1.21 -20.81
CA GLY A 435 21.55 0.23 -21.82
C GLY A 435 21.00 -1.04 -21.19
N THR A 436 20.57 -1.95 -22.06
CA THR A 436 20.03 -3.25 -21.65
C THR A 436 21.11 -4.34 -21.58
N THR A 437 22.38 -3.98 -21.57
CA THR A 437 23.49 -4.91 -21.34
C THR A 437 24.38 -4.33 -20.26
N VAL A 438 24.63 -5.13 -19.23
CA VAL A 438 25.46 -4.78 -18.09
C VAL A 438 26.62 -5.77 -18.00
N VAL A 439 27.85 -5.28 -17.93
CA VAL A 439 29.04 -6.12 -17.66
C VAL A 439 29.72 -5.66 -16.38
N ILE A 440 29.91 -6.60 -15.45
CA ILE A 440 30.62 -6.41 -14.18
C ILE A 440 31.91 -7.25 -14.25
N PRO A 441 33.06 -6.68 -14.61
CA PRO A 441 34.28 -7.45 -14.94
C PRO A 441 34.86 -8.29 -13.79
N ARG A 442 34.61 -7.87 -12.54
CA ARG A 442 35.13 -8.50 -11.32
C ARG A 442 33.98 -8.85 -10.37
N ALA A 443 32.96 -9.54 -10.88
CA ALA A 443 31.75 -9.85 -10.13
C ALA A 443 32.01 -10.65 -8.84
N ASN A 444 33.09 -11.43 -8.81
CA ASN A 444 33.52 -12.20 -7.64
C ASN A 444 34.00 -11.37 -6.44
N ARG A 445 34.08 -10.04 -6.55
CA ARG A 445 34.33 -9.13 -5.42
C ARG A 445 33.10 -8.91 -4.55
N PHE A 446 31.93 -9.15 -5.11
CA PHE A 446 30.64 -9.04 -4.43
C PHE A 446 30.21 -10.43 -3.96
N ASP A 447 29.36 -10.51 -2.94
CA ASP A 447 28.72 -11.77 -2.51
C ASP A 447 27.53 -12.13 -3.41
N GLU A 448 26.84 -11.08 -3.90
CA GLU A 448 25.74 -11.17 -4.82
C GLU A 448 25.63 -9.92 -5.68
N VAL A 449 25.07 -10.09 -6.88
CA VAL A 449 24.66 -9.01 -7.76
C VAL A 449 23.17 -9.18 -8.04
N VAL A 450 22.41 -8.10 -7.89
CA VAL A 450 20.96 -8.11 -8.08
C VAL A 450 20.62 -7.16 -9.22
N PHE A 451 19.95 -7.68 -10.24
CA PHE A 451 19.40 -6.87 -11.32
C PHE A 451 17.91 -6.65 -11.03
N ILE A 452 17.54 -5.39 -10.86
CA ILE A 452 16.18 -4.97 -10.53
C ILE A 452 15.62 -4.27 -11.77
N VAL A 453 14.62 -4.90 -12.39
CA VAL A 453 13.98 -4.39 -13.60
C VAL A 453 12.60 -3.88 -13.23
N MET A 454 12.37 -2.58 -13.42
CA MET A 454 11.14 -1.89 -13.04
C MET A 454 10.41 -1.40 -14.29
N GLU A 455 9.11 -1.68 -14.36
CA GLU A 455 8.22 -1.08 -15.35
C GLU A 455 7.63 0.19 -14.72
N THR A 456 8.05 1.34 -15.19
CA THR A 456 7.75 2.66 -14.61
C THR A 456 6.67 3.42 -15.37
N SER A 457 5.96 2.76 -16.29
CA SER A 457 4.80 3.35 -16.96
C SER A 457 3.68 3.56 -15.94
N LEU A 458 2.76 4.48 -16.26
CA LEU A 458 1.57 4.73 -15.45
C LEU A 458 0.35 3.87 -15.89
N SER A 459 0.57 2.92 -16.79
CA SER A 459 -0.44 1.96 -17.23
C SER A 459 0.19 0.81 -18.03
N GLY A 460 -0.54 -0.30 -18.11
CA GLY A 460 -0.15 -1.48 -18.87
C GLY A 460 0.09 -2.67 -17.97
N GLU A 461 -0.12 -3.85 -18.52
CA GLU A 461 0.03 -5.10 -17.79
C GLU A 461 0.77 -6.10 -18.65
N ARG A 462 1.32 -7.10 -17.98
CA ARG A 462 1.97 -8.27 -18.55
C ARG A 462 3.03 -7.93 -19.59
N ARG A 463 3.91 -6.98 -19.26
CA ARG A 463 5.04 -6.59 -20.10
C ARG A 463 6.15 -7.62 -19.95
N ARG A 464 6.67 -8.09 -21.08
CA ARG A 464 7.65 -9.17 -21.10
C ARG A 464 9.07 -8.64 -20.84
N VAL A 465 9.82 -9.36 -20.02
CA VAL A 465 11.26 -9.14 -19.78
C VAL A 465 11.99 -10.43 -20.08
N ASP A 466 12.62 -10.52 -21.25
CA ASP A 466 13.53 -11.62 -21.56
C ASP A 466 14.95 -11.24 -21.09
N TYR A 467 15.65 -12.16 -20.44
CA TYR A 467 16.99 -11.91 -19.94
C TYR A 467 17.94 -13.08 -20.15
N THR A 468 19.21 -12.74 -20.33
CA THR A 468 20.32 -13.69 -20.43
C THR A 468 21.44 -13.27 -19.50
N PHE A 469 21.87 -14.18 -18.64
CA PHE A 469 23.08 -14.03 -17.85
C PHE A 469 24.17 -14.96 -18.37
N SER A 470 25.41 -14.49 -18.35
CA SER A 470 26.57 -15.29 -18.78
C SER A 470 27.81 -14.89 -18.00
N THR A 471 28.70 -15.84 -17.76
CA THR A 471 30.02 -15.54 -17.21
C THR A 471 30.98 -15.14 -18.33
N GLY A 472 31.76 -14.08 -18.11
CA GLY A 472 32.69 -13.51 -19.09
C GLY A 472 32.52 -12.00 -19.23
N GLY A 473 33.44 -11.38 -19.97
CA GLY A 473 33.51 -9.94 -20.15
C GLY A 473 34.55 -9.30 -19.22
N SER A 474 35.44 -8.50 -19.80
CA SER A 474 36.52 -7.80 -19.09
C SER A 474 36.33 -6.28 -19.07
N THR A 475 35.40 -5.77 -19.86
CA THR A 475 35.17 -4.33 -20.04
C THR A 475 33.79 -4.00 -19.50
N ALA A 476 33.75 -3.10 -18.52
CA ALA A 476 32.49 -2.66 -17.93
C ALA A 476 31.64 -1.94 -18.98
N THR A 477 30.32 -2.09 -18.92
CA THR A 477 29.42 -1.30 -19.77
C THR A 477 29.04 0.02 -19.11
N ASP A 478 29.02 0.09 -17.80
CA ASP A 478 28.65 1.28 -17.02
C ASP A 478 29.49 1.26 -15.74
N LEU A 479 29.66 2.42 -15.10
CA LEU A 479 30.47 2.57 -13.88
C LEU A 479 29.61 3.25 -12.79
N VAL A 480 29.72 2.78 -11.54
CA VAL A 480 28.90 3.21 -10.39
C VAL A 480 28.90 4.73 -10.20
N CYS A 481 30.07 5.36 -10.38
CA CYS A 481 30.27 6.79 -10.12
C CYS A 481 30.49 7.65 -11.38
N ASP A 482 30.20 7.13 -12.58
CA ASP A 482 30.26 7.86 -13.86
C ASP A 482 28.94 8.62 -14.05
N VAL A 483 28.77 9.67 -13.24
CA VAL A 483 27.53 10.45 -13.13
C VAL A 483 27.35 11.41 -14.31
N ASP A 484 28.44 11.80 -14.97
CA ASP A 484 28.39 12.54 -16.24
C ASP A 484 28.27 11.67 -17.48
N SER A 485 28.45 10.37 -17.31
CA SER A 485 28.24 9.35 -18.32
C SER A 485 29.23 9.46 -19.49
N ASP A 486 30.42 10.02 -19.27
CA ASP A 486 31.50 10.14 -20.25
C ASP A 486 32.35 8.86 -20.41
N GLY A 487 32.11 7.85 -19.56
CA GLY A 487 32.80 6.57 -19.56
C GLY A 487 34.03 6.51 -18.66
N ARG A 488 34.23 7.50 -17.79
CA ARG A 488 35.31 7.55 -16.79
C ARG A 488 34.73 7.99 -15.45
N VAL A 489 35.36 7.56 -14.37
CA VAL A 489 35.11 8.14 -13.03
C VAL A 489 36.27 9.09 -12.76
N ALA A 490 36.06 10.37 -13.02
CA ALA A 490 37.09 11.38 -13.05
C ALA A 490 36.76 12.62 -12.20
N PHE A 491 37.57 13.66 -12.32
CA PHE A 491 37.37 14.90 -11.57
C PHE A 491 36.06 15.61 -11.96
N SER A 492 35.55 15.43 -13.18
CA SER A 492 34.25 15.97 -13.60
C SER A 492 33.10 15.36 -12.80
N ASP A 493 33.13 14.05 -12.55
CA ASP A 493 32.17 13.37 -11.67
C ASP A 493 32.29 13.85 -10.22
N PHE A 494 33.52 14.04 -9.74
CA PHE A 494 33.74 14.59 -8.40
C PHE A 494 33.10 15.96 -8.23
N LEU A 495 33.16 16.84 -9.24
CA LEU A 495 32.51 18.16 -9.16
C LEU A 495 30.98 18.02 -9.03
N ARG A 496 30.37 17.11 -9.79
CA ARG A 496 28.92 16.83 -9.67
C ARG A 496 28.55 16.26 -8.31
N PHE A 497 29.34 15.31 -7.81
CA PHE A 497 29.19 14.78 -6.46
C PHE A 497 29.30 15.87 -5.40
N ALA A 498 30.30 16.76 -5.52
CA ALA A 498 30.52 17.85 -4.58
C ALA A 498 29.37 18.87 -4.59
N ASP A 499 28.75 19.13 -5.75
CA ASP A 499 27.55 19.98 -5.86
C ASP A 499 26.34 19.37 -5.14
N GLY A 500 26.26 18.03 -5.07
CA GLY A 500 25.21 17.30 -4.35
C GLY A 500 25.55 16.94 -2.90
N PHE A 501 26.78 17.18 -2.43
CA PHE A 501 27.23 16.72 -1.12
C PHE A 501 26.46 17.39 0.03
N LYS A 502 26.00 16.58 1.00
CA LYS A 502 25.08 16.94 2.10
C LYS A 502 23.65 17.24 1.68
N LEU A 503 23.30 17.13 0.40
CA LEU A 503 21.89 17.17 0.02
C LEU A 503 21.20 15.93 0.57
N LEU A 504 20.01 16.16 1.11
CA LEU A 504 19.07 15.12 1.50
C LEU A 504 18.06 14.95 0.36
N HIS A 505 17.45 13.78 0.30
CA HIS A 505 16.38 13.46 -0.65
C HIS A 505 15.15 14.39 -0.54
N THR A 506 15.06 15.21 0.51
CA THR A 506 14.05 16.26 0.69
C THR A 506 14.43 17.59 0.01
N ASP A 507 15.67 17.76 -0.44
CA ASP A 507 16.14 18.98 -1.11
C ASP A 507 15.74 19.00 -2.60
N ASN A 508 15.24 20.13 -3.09
CA ASN A 508 14.78 20.29 -4.48
C ASN A 508 15.83 20.00 -5.57
N ASN A 509 17.12 20.08 -5.24
CA ASN A 509 18.22 19.85 -6.17
C ASN A 509 18.88 18.49 -5.97
N TYR A 510 18.27 17.61 -5.19
CA TYR A 510 18.75 16.26 -4.95
C TYR A 510 18.76 15.43 -6.24
N ASP A 511 19.90 14.80 -6.54
CA ASP A 511 20.03 13.82 -7.62
C ASP A 511 20.28 12.43 -7.02
N PRO A 512 19.32 11.48 -7.15
CA PRO A 512 19.46 10.12 -6.64
C PRO A 512 20.71 9.40 -7.15
N LYS A 513 21.26 9.79 -8.31
CA LYS A 513 22.46 9.15 -8.87
C LYS A 513 23.75 9.50 -8.11
N LEU A 514 23.71 10.50 -7.23
CA LEU A 514 24.84 10.89 -6.39
C LEU A 514 24.88 10.12 -5.05
N ASP A 515 23.77 9.47 -4.69
CA ASP A 515 23.65 8.56 -3.54
C ASP A 515 23.97 7.14 -4.02
N PHE A 516 25.26 6.81 -3.95
CA PHE A 516 25.81 5.60 -4.55
C PHE A 516 25.49 4.34 -3.75
N ASN A 517 25.00 4.46 -2.52
CA ASN A 517 24.53 3.34 -1.70
C ASN A 517 22.99 3.27 -1.56
N GLY A 518 22.28 4.32 -1.96
CA GLY A 518 20.83 4.42 -1.95
C GLY A 518 20.22 4.67 -0.58
N ASP A 519 20.98 5.06 0.43
CA ASP A 519 20.53 5.19 1.82
C ASP A 519 19.86 6.53 2.15
N GLY A 520 19.79 7.45 1.17
CA GLY A 520 18.99 8.66 1.26
C GLY A 520 19.79 9.97 1.19
N PRO A 521 20.78 10.21 2.07
CA PRO A 521 21.69 11.35 2.00
C PRO A 521 22.86 11.13 1.03
N VAL A 522 23.33 12.20 0.38
CA VAL A 522 24.65 12.20 -0.29
C VAL A 522 25.71 12.59 0.74
N ASP A 523 26.42 11.61 1.30
CA ASP A 523 27.31 11.82 2.43
C ASP A 523 28.71 11.20 2.29
N PHE A 524 29.43 11.10 3.42
CA PHE A 524 30.81 10.60 3.43
C PHE A 524 30.90 9.12 3.01
N ARG A 525 29.85 8.32 3.19
CA ARG A 525 29.78 6.92 2.73
C ARG A 525 29.79 6.86 1.21
N ASP A 526 29.06 7.75 0.54
CA ASP A 526 29.10 7.89 -0.92
C ASP A 526 30.46 8.36 -1.40
N PHE A 527 31.08 9.28 -0.68
CA PHE A 527 32.45 9.71 -1.00
C PHE A 527 33.46 8.55 -0.93
N LEU A 528 33.32 7.63 0.03
CA LEU A 528 34.18 6.44 0.10
C LEU A 528 33.97 5.50 -1.09
N ILE A 529 32.73 5.33 -1.55
CA ILE A 529 32.42 4.58 -2.78
C ILE A 529 33.07 5.27 -3.96
N PHE A 530 32.88 6.58 -4.12
CA PHE A 530 33.48 7.38 -5.19
C PHE A 530 35.00 7.21 -5.26
N VAL A 531 35.70 7.34 -4.12
CA VAL A 531 37.16 7.17 -4.04
C VAL A 531 37.60 5.77 -4.46
N SER A 532 36.80 4.74 -4.18
CA SER A 532 37.12 3.36 -4.57
C SER A 532 37.02 3.10 -6.09
N HIS A 533 36.23 3.92 -6.79
CA HIS A 533 36.05 3.86 -8.25
C HIS A 533 36.84 4.95 -9.01
N PHE A 534 37.42 5.93 -8.32
CA PHE A 534 38.13 7.03 -8.98
C PHE A 534 39.27 6.54 -9.88
N GLY A 535 39.24 6.97 -11.15
CA GLY A 535 40.18 6.55 -12.18
C GLY A 535 39.75 5.32 -12.99
N GLU A 536 38.61 4.71 -12.68
CA GLU A 536 38.02 3.68 -13.55
C GLU A 536 37.59 4.28 -14.90
N SER A 537 37.67 3.46 -15.95
CA SER A 537 37.26 3.82 -17.31
C SER A 537 36.86 2.57 -18.09
N ARG A 538 35.92 2.69 -19.02
CA ARG A 538 35.49 1.57 -19.88
C ARG A 538 35.95 1.69 -21.33
#